data_AF-A0AA50XLP7-F1
#
_entry.id   AF-A0AA50XLP7-F1
#
_cell.length_a   1.000
_cell.length_b   1.000
_cell.length_c   1.000
_cell.angle_alpha   90.00
_cell.angle_beta   90.00
_cell.angle_gamma   90.00
#
_symmetry.space_group_name_H-M   'P 1'
#
loop_
_entity.id
_entity.type
_entity.pdbx_description
1 polymer ?
#
loop_
_entity_poly.entity_id
_entity_poly.type
_entity_poly.pdbx_seq_one_letter_code
_entity_poly.pdbx_strand_id
1 'polypeptide(L)'
;AVKNNIDVFYFACLIPAHVLFTEDGQLDKRVFLTTWKEIPAANEVQHTIQNVLGTADSIAQKMTLNNIFTIAKRNVEGQDMLYQSLKLTNNIWVLLELKLQPGNPEATLSLKSRTVEVAQCIFQAYEAII
;
A
#
# COMPACT_ATOMS: atom_id res chain seq x y z
N ALA A 1 -22.93 3.57 17.53
CA ALA A 1 -23.85 3.42 18.68
C ALA A 1 -24.62 2.12 18.51
N VAL A 2 -24.81 1.38 19.60
CA VAL A 2 -25.59 0.13 19.63
C VAL A 2 -26.68 0.30 20.68
N LYS A 3 -27.94 0.08 20.32
CA LYS A 3 -29.09 0.22 21.21
C LYS A 3 -29.67 -1.15 21.54
N ASN A 4 -30.03 -1.38 22.80
CA ASN A 4 -30.85 -2.52 23.21
C ASN A 4 -32.02 -2.07 24.11
N ASN A 5 -32.68 -3.02 24.79
CA ASN A 5 -33.80 -2.75 25.71
C ASN A 5 -33.38 -2.17 27.08
N ILE A 6 -32.08 -1.99 27.31
CA ILE A 6 -31.51 -1.39 28.52
C ILE A 6 -31.12 0.07 28.22
N ASP A 7 -30.23 0.30 27.25
CA ASP A 7 -29.72 1.64 26.92
C ASP A 7 -29.07 1.71 25.51
N VAL A 8 -28.50 2.87 25.18
CA VAL A 8 -27.66 3.15 24.01
C VAL A 8 -26.19 3.21 24.41
N PHE A 9 -25.38 2.35 23.80
CA PHE A 9 -23.95 2.23 24.04
C PHE A 9 -23.16 2.86 22.90
N TYR A 10 -22.11 3.60 23.26
CA TYR A 10 -21.20 4.25 22.33
C TYR A 10 -19.80 3.68 22.49
N PHE A 11 -19.16 3.41 21.36
CA PHE A 11 -17.76 3.00 21.31
C PHE A 11 -17.14 3.55 20.02
N ALA A 12 -15.82 3.56 19.98
CA ALA A 12 -15.04 3.84 18.78
C ALA A 12 -14.19 2.62 18.44
N CYS A 13 -13.94 2.41 17.15
CA CYS A 13 -12.98 1.43 16.66
C CYS A 13 -12.22 2.02 15.49
N LEU A 14 -11.02 1.48 15.23
CA LEU A 14 -10.25 1.79 14.05
C LEU A 14 -10.68 0.86 12.91
N ILE A 15 -10.92 1.43 11.74
CA ILE A 15 -11.18 0.67 10.51
C ILE A 15 -9.82 0.41 9.85
N PRO A 16 -9.39 -0.86 9.69
CA PRO A 16 -8.16 -1.16 8.95
C PRO A 16 -8.27 -0.65 7.52
N ALA A 17 -7.31 0.15 7.04
CA ALA A 17 -7.46 0.85 5.77
C ALA A 17 -7.64 -0.10 4.56
N HIS A 18 -7.12 -1.32 4.62
CA HIS A 18 -7.21 -2.30 3.52
C HIS A 18 -8.65 -2.66 3.15
N VAL A 19 -9.62 -2.54 4.07
CA VAL A 19 -11.04 -2.80 3.75
C VAL A 19 -11.64 -1.74 2.82
N LEU A 20 -10.94 -0.62 2.64
CA LEU A 20 -11.33 0.49 1.76
C LEU A 20 -10.63 0.43 0.39
N PHE A 21 -9.81 -0.59 0.13
CA PHE A 21 -9.11 -0.74 -1.15
C PHE A 21 -10.05 -1.36 -2.18
N THR A 22 -10.15 -0.76 -3.36
CA THR A 22 -11.12 -1.16 -4.39
C THR A 22 -10.50 -2.09 -5.44
N GLU A 23 -11.33 -2.94 -6.03
CA GLU A 23 -10.93 -3.91 -7.06
C GLU A 23 -10.45 -3.24 -8.36
N ASP A 24 -10.88 -2.00 -8.63
CA ASP A 24 -10.44 -1.18 -9.77
C ASP A 24 -9.15 -0.37 -9.47
N GLY A 25 -8.35 -0.83 -8.50
CA GLY A 25 -7.10 -0.19 -8.07
C GLY A 25 -5.86 -0.49 -8.93
N GLN A 26 -6.02 -1.22 -10.03
CA GLN A 26 -4.92 -1.57 -10.94
C GLN A 26 -4.73 -0.48 -12.01
N LEU A 27 -3.60 0.22 -11.97
CA LEU A 27 -3.24 1.18 -13.01
C LEU A 27 -2.58 0.51 -14.22
N ASP A 28 -2.84 1.07 -15.41
CA ASP A 28 -2.01 0.79 -16.57
C ASP A 28 -0.56 1.28 -16.34
N LYS A 29 0.42 0.50 -16.83
CA LYS A 29 1.85 0.82 -16.66
C LYS A 29 2.24 2.23 -17.12
N ARG A 30 1.67 2.71 -18.23
CA ARG A 30 1.92 4.06 -18.75
C ARG A 30 1.34 5.14 -17.82
N VAL A 31 0.15 4.88 -17.27
CA VAL A 31 -0.51 5.80 -16.33
C VAL A 31 0.25 5.84 -15.03
N PHE A 32 0.66 4.69 -14.49
CA PHE A 32 1.52 4.61 -13.30
C PHE A 32 2.78 5.47 -13.44
N LEU A 33 3.54 5.28 -14.52
CA LEU A 33 4.79 6.01 -14.74
C LEU A 33 4.58 7.52 -14.89
N THR A 34 3.48 7.93 -15.52
CA THR A 34 3.14 9.35 -15.70
C THR A 34 2.76 9.96 -14.36
N THR A 35 1.82 9.35 -13.64
CA THR A 35 1.36 9.81 -12.32
C THR A 35 2.49 9.85 -11.29
N TRP A 36 3.39 8.86 -11.27
CA TRP A 36 4.54 8.82 -10.37
C TRP A 36 5.48 10.03 -10.54
N LYS A 37 5.68 10.45 -11.79
CA LYS A 37 6.52 11.62 -12.13
C LYS A 37 5.82 12.94 -11.84
N GLU A 38 4.50 12.99 -12.00
CA GLU A 38 3.70 14.19 -11.75
C GLU A 38 3.51 14.49 -10.26
N ILE A 39 3.44 13.48 -9.40
CA ILE A 39 3.33 13.68 -7.96
C ILE A 39 4.66 14.26 -7.44
N PRO A 40 4.65 15.43 -6.78
CA PRO A 40 5.87 16.06 -6.26
C PRO A 40 6.65 15.12 -5.35
N ALA A 41 7.98 15.17 -5.41
CA ALA A 41 8.84 14.37 -4.52
C ALA A 41 8.63 14.71 -3.03
N ALA A 42 8.19 15.94 -2.72
CA ALA A 42 7.80 16.34 -1.36
C ALA A 42 6.57 15.58 -0.82
N ASN A 43 5.79 14.95 -1.69
CA ASN A 43 4.65 14.09 -1.33
C ASN A 43 5.05 12.61 -1.23
N GLU A 44 6.33 12.28 -1.42
CA GLU A 44 6.84 10.94 -1.20
C GLU A 44 7.11 10.72 0.29
N VAL A 45 6.54 9.64 0.83
CA VAL A 45 6.78 9.21 2.21
C VAL A 45 7.44 7.83 2.15
N GLN A 46 8.59 7.70 2.79
CA GLN A 46 9.33 6.44 2.84
C GLN A 46 9.26 5.83 4.24
N HIS A 47 9.07 4.52 4.29
CA HIS A 47 9.04 3.73 5.50
C HIS A 47 9.95 2.51 5.37
N THR A 48 10.49 2.06 6.51
CA THR A 48 11.15 0.77 6.63
C THR A 48 10.17 -0.23 7.21
N ILE A 49 10.06 -1.40 6.57
CA ILE A 49 9.31 -2.54 7.07
C ILE A 49 10.33 -3.57 7.56
N GLN A 50 10.18 -4.02 8.80
CA GLN A 50 11.04 -5.03 9.40
C GLN A 50 10.43 -6.43 9.28
N ASN A 51 11.28 -7.45 9.38
CA ASN A 51 10.87 -8.87 9.44
C ASN A 51 10.03 -9.31 8.23
N VAL A 52 10.33 -8.80 7.05
CA VAL A 52 9.68 -9.20 5.81
C VAL A 52 10.07 -10.63 5.48
N LEU A 53 9.06 -11.47 5.23
CA LEU A 53 9.22 -12.88 4.91
C LEU A 53 8.70 -13.17 3.50
N GLY A 54 9.33 -14.13 2.83
CA GLY A 54 8.94 -14.57 1.49
C GLY A 54 9.69 -13.88 0.36
N THR A 55 9.33 -14.23 -0.87
CA THR A 55 9.93 -13.68 -2.09
C THR A 55 9.09 -12.52 -2.62
N ALA A 56 9.66 -11.75 -3.54
CA ALA A 56 8.91 -10.71 -4.24
C ALA A 56 7.62 -11.24 -4.91
N ASP A 57 7.61 -12.49 -5.38
CA ASP A 57 6.43 -13.09 -6.00
C ASP A 57 5.35 -13.47 -4.97
N SER A 58 5.74 -14.05 -3.82
CA SER A 58 4.76 -14.36 -2.76
C SER A 58 4.17 -13.09 -2.17
N ILE A 59 4.98 -12.04 -2.00
CA ILE A 59 4.53 -10.72 -1.55
C ILE A 59 3.57 -10.12 -2.57
N ALA A 60 3.93 -10.08 -3.87
CA ALA A 60 3.06 -9.56 -4.91
C ALA A 60 1.69 -10.27 -4.96
N GLN A 61 1.67 -11.60 -4.77
CA GLN A 61 0.43 -12.37 -4.71
C GLN A 61 -0.41 -12.00 -3.46
N LYS A 62 0.22 -11.94 -2.28
CA LYS A 62 -0.45 -11.56 -1.01
C LYS A 62 -1.05 -10.15 -1.09
N MET A 63 -0.31 -9.23 -1.70
CA MET A 63 -0.75 -7.85 -1.95
C MET A 63 -1.94 -7.80 -2.91
N THR A 64 -1.92 -8.59 -3.99
CA THR A 64 -3.03 -8.65 -4.95
C THR A 64 -4.33 -9.14 -4.32
N LEU A 65 -4.26 -10.11 -3.40
CA LEU A 65 -5.42 -10.59 -2.63
C LEU A 65 -6.05 -9.52 -1.74
N ASN A 66 -5.36 -8.41 -1.50
CA ASN A 66 -5.81 -7.27 -0.72
C ASN A 66 -5.99 -6.00 -1.58
N ASN A 67 -6.22 -6.13 -2.89
CA ASN A 67 -6.41 -5.00 -3.81
C ASN A 67 -5.21 -4.03 -3.88
N ILE A 68 -3.99 -4.55 -3.68
CA ILE A 68 -2.73 -3.85 -3.96
C ILE A 68 -2.05 -4.52 -5.15
N PHE A 69 -2.10 -3.87 -6.31
CA PHE A 69 -1.79 -4.49 -7.58
C PHE A 69 -0.35 -4.20 -8.01
N THR A 70 0.42 -5.25 -8.31
CA THR A 70 1.77 -5.10 -8.86
C THR A 70 1.71 -4.75 -10.35
N ILE A 71 2.16 -3.55 -10.70
CA ILE A 71 2.16 -3.00 -12.07
C ILE A 71 3.44 -3.38 -12.82
N ALA A 72 4.56 -3.44 -12.10
CA ALA A 72 5.82 -3.89 -12.64
C ALA A 72 6.71 -4.50 -11.56
N LYS A 73 7.50 -5.50 -11.94
CA LYS A 73 8.60 -6.04 -11.15
C LYS A 73 9.91 -5.83 -11.91
N ARG A 74 10.95 -5.37 -11.23
CA ARG A 74 12.30 -5.21 -11.75
C ARG A 74 13.30 -5.80 -10.78
N ASN A 75 14.41 -6.31 -11.30
CA ASN A 75 15.58 -6.60 -10.51
C ASN A 75 16.66 -5.58 -10.87
N VAL A 76 17.18 -4.87 -9.87
CA VAL A 76 18.20 -3.81 -10.04
C VAL A 76 19.30 -4.11 -9.05
N GLU A 77 20.51 -4.42 -9.54
CA GLU A 77 21.67 -4.72 -8.69
C GLU A 77 21.40 -5.82 -7.65
N GLY A 78 20.59 -6.83 -8.03
CA GLY A 78 20.19 -7.92 -7.14
C GLY A 78 19.05 -7.60 -6.17
N GLN A 79 18.50 -6.38 -6.19
CA GLN A 79 17.34 -5.97 -5.40
C GLN A 79 16.07 -6.08 -6.23
N ASP A 80 15.03 -6.67 -5.65
CA ASP A 80 13.72 -6.71 -6.27
C ASP A 80 12.95 -5.42 -5.98
N MET A 81 12.46 -4.79 -7.03
CA MET A 81 11.65 -3.58 -7.00
C MET A 81 10.24 -3.91 -7.49
N LEU A 82 9.25 -3.79 -6.62
CA LEU A 82 7.83 -3.92 -6.95
C LEU A 82 7.19 -2.55 -7.03
N TYR A 83 6.65 -2.21 -8.19
CA TYR A 83 5.88 -1.00 -8.42
C TYR A 83 4.41 -1.36 -8.37
N GLN A 84 3.66 -0.75 -7.47
CA GLN A 84 2.30 -1.16 -7.15
C GLN A 84 1.33 0.02 -7.11
N SER A 85 0.06 -0.25 -7.35
CA SER A 85 -1.01 0.74 -7.17
C SER A 85 -2.15 0.18 -6.36
N LEU A 86 -2.84 1.09 -5.67
CA LEU A 86 -4.14 0.84 -5.07
C LEU A 86 -5.02 2.09 -5.22
N LYS A 87 -6.32 1.90 -5.02
CA LYS A 87 -7.32 2.97 -5.04
C LYS A 87 -8.24 2.80 -3.83
N LEU A 88 -8.55 3.91 -3.17
CA LEU A 88 -9.50 3.95 -2.06
C LEU A 88 -10.93 4.14 -2.58
N THR A 89 -11.93 3.75 -1.77
CA THR A 89 -13.37 3.95 -2.07
C THR A 89 -13.77 5.41 -2.33
N ASN A 90 -12.98 6.38 -1.84
CA ASN A 90 -13.15 7.80 -2.13
C ASN A 90 -12.38 8.30 -3.37
N ASN A 91 -11.91 7.38 -4.23
CA ASN A 91 -11.17 7.62 -5.47
C ASN A 91 -9.75 8.19 -5.30
N ILE A 92 -9.18 8.17 -4.09
CA ILE A 92 -7.77 8.51 -3.91
C ILE A 92 -6.90 7.37 -4.41
N TRP A 93 -5.96 7.70 -5.30
CA TRP A 93 -4.93 6.79 -5.78
C TRP A 93 -3.69 6.87 -4.91
N VAL A 94 -3.06 5.71 -4.70
CA VAL A 94 -1.79 5.59 -4.01
C VAL A 94 -0.87 4.72 -4.85
N LEU A 95 0.32 5.22 -5.12
CA LEU A 95 1.37 4.51 -5.85
C LEU A 95 2.44 4.12 -4.85
N LEU A 96 2.92 2.88 -4.94
CA LEU A 96 3.93 2.33 -4.04
C LEU A 96 5.12 1.78 -4.82
N GLU A 97 6.28 1.89 -4.22
CA GLU A 97 7.51 1.22 -4.64
C GLU A 97 8.04 0.45 -3.42
N LEU A 98 8.02 -0.89 -3.50
CA LEU A 98 8.61 -1.75 -2.49
C LEU A 98 9.95 -2.26 -3.00
N LYS A 99 11.01 -1.95 -2.25
CA LYS A 99 12.37 -2.43 -2.46
C LYS A 99 12.68 -3.55 -1.49
N LEU A 100 13.06 -4.70 -2.04
CA LEU A 100 13.43 -5.92 -1.31
C LEU A 100 14.88 -6.28 -1.65
N GLN A 101 15.66 -6.60 -0.62
CA GLN A 101 17.03 -7.09 -0.78
C GLN A 101 17.11 -8.56 -0.33
N PRO A 102 17.52 -9.49 -1.20
CA PRO A 102 17.70 -10.89 -0.82
C PRO A 102 18.62 -11.04 0.40
N GLY A 103 18.18 -11.82 1.39
CA GLY A 103 18.93 -12.04 2.64
C GLY A 103 18.82 -10.90 3.66
N ASN A 104 18.17 -9.78 3.32
CA ASN A 104 17.85 -8.71 4.26
C ASN A 104 16.34 -8.78 4.63
N PRO A 105 15.99 -8.94 5.92
CA PRO A 105 14.59 -8.92 6.35
C PRO A 105 13.97 -7.52 6.38
N GLU A 106 14.73 -6.47 6.10
CA GLU A 106 14.23 -5.11 5.97
C GLU A 106 13.86 -4.79 4.52
N ALA A 107 12.70 -4.16 4.34
CA ALA A 107 12.27 -3.61 3.06
C ALA A 107 12.06 -2.09 3.17
N THR A 108 12.23 -1.39 2.06
CA THR A 108 11.91 0.04 1.96
C THR A 108 10.63 0.18 1.15
N LEU A 109 9.61 0.83 1.72
CA LEU A 109 8.36 1.15 1.05
C LEU A 109 8.29 2.66 0.84
N SER A 110 8.27 3.07 -0.43
CA SER A 110 8.02 4.46 -0.83
C SER A 110 6.58 4.61 -1.29
N LEU A 111 5.86 5.59 -0.74
CA LEU A 111 4.48 5.89 -1.10
C LEU A 111 4.36 7.28 -1.73
N LYS A 112 3.58 7.38 -2.79
CA LYS A 112 3.17 8.65 -3.39
C LYS A 112 1.67 8.73 -3.53
N SER A 113 1.11 9.87 -3.10
CA SER A 113 -0.27 10.26 -3.40
C SER A 113 -0.37 11.77 -3.57
N ARG A 114 -1.41 12.23 -4.28
CA ARG A 114 -1.79 13.65 -4.27
C ARG A 114 -2.32 14.08 -2.89
N THR A 115 -2.83 13.13 -2.10
CA THR A 115 -3.32 13.36 -0.73
C THR A 115 -2.39 12.70 0.28
N VAL A 116 -1.40 13.45 0.79
CA VAL A 116 -0.33 12.90 1.65
C VAL A 116 -0.88 12.34 2.98
N GLU A 117 -2.00 12.87 3.48
CA GLU A 117 -2.62 12.46 4.74
C GLU A 117 -3.00 10.97 4.80
N VAL A 118 -3.17 10.30 3.65
CA VAL A 118 -3.45 8.85 3.63
C VAL A 118 -2.22 7.99 3.87
N ALA A 119 -1.00 8.53 3.74
CA ALA A 119 0.22 7.73 3.75
C ALA A 119 0.35 6.83 5.00
N GLN A 120 0.04 7.36 6.17
CA GLN A 120 0.17 6.63 7.43
C GLN A 120 -0.78 5.42 7.51
N CYS A 121 -2.04 5.58 7.10
CA CYS A 121 -3.01 4.47 7.16
C CYS A 121 -2.73 3.40 6.10
N ILE A 122 -2.20 3.80 4.93
CA ILE A 122 -1.75 2.86 3.91
C ILE A 122 -0.52 2.09 4.40
N PHE A 123 0.46 2.76 5.01
CA PHE A 123 1.63 2.09 5.58
C PHE A 123 1.23 1.04 6.62
N GLN A 124 0.36 1.39 7.57
CA GLN A 124 -0.15 0.45 8.59
C GLN A 124 -0.87 -0.75 7.97
N ALA A 125 -1.68 -0.51 6.93
CA ALA A 125 -2.33 -1.60 6.21
C ALA A 125 -1.33 -2.49 5.47
N TYR A 126 -0.34 -1.87 4.80
CA TYR A 126 0.71 -2.59 4.06
C TYR A 126 1.55 -3.46 4.99
N GLU A 127 1.98 -2.91 6.14
CA GLU A 127 2.73 -3.63 7.17
C GLU A 127 1.91 -4.78 7.78
N ALA A 128 0.61 -4.61 7.99
CA ALA A 128 -0.25 -5.68 8.48
C ALA A 128 -0.48 -6.79 7.43
N ILE A 129 -0.37 -6.45 6.14
CA ILE A 129 -0.58 -7.39 5.03
C ILE A 129 0.70 -8.12 4.66
N ILE A 130 1.88 -7.50 4.65
CA ILE A 130 3.10 -8.07 4.06
C ILE A 130 3.58 -9.36 4.71
#